data_AF-A0A836CHC7-F1
#
_entry.id   AF-A0A836CHC7-F1
#
_cell.length_a   1.000
_cell.length_b   1.000
_cell.length_c   1.000
_cell.angle_alpha   90.00
_cell.angle_beta   90.00
_cell.angle_gamma   90.00
#
_symmetry.space_group_name_H-M   'P 1'
#
loop_
_entity.id
_entity.type
_entity.pdbx_description
1 polymer ?
#
loop_
_entity_poly.entity_id
_entity_poly.type
_entity_poly.pdbx_seq_one_letter_code
_entity_poly.pdbx_strand_id
1 'polypeptide(L)'
;LSVERLNDDEDYTVDNTAASALEFNTRAGWKVAKAKYAATHTDSVDNATVKANVREALSKPTKRKHYGRMQQNEEGGVTLIRCSVCCVWKLRDDFYEDAGTTCNACVSDRAKLYFTTWRGAFKGLVGSATHSCKTPTRAARGLVCEITFEDLVDMYREQCGACAHSDIDIPLTTNGDWKVSLEKRDVNIGYSRHTCCFIAQEFQGSDHP
;
A
#
# COMPACT_ATOMS: atom_id res chain seq x y z
N LEU A 1 -2.51 -17.17 20.92
CA LEU A 1 -3.13 -16.75 22.19
C LEU A 1 -2.02 -16.67 23.24
N SER A 2 -1.93 -15.55 23.96
CA SER A 2 -1.05 -15.34 25.12
C SER A 2 -1.91 -15.10 26.36
N VAL A 3 -1.40 -15.41 27.54
CA VAL A 3 -2.05 -15.10 28.82
C VAL A 3 -1.34 -13.88 29.41
N GLU A 4 -2.06 -12.77 29.55
CA GLU A 4 -1.52 -11.49 30.03
C GLU A 4 -2.06 -11.15 31.41
N ARG A 5 -1.26 -10.42 32.21
CA ARG A 5 -1.70 -9.90 33.51
C ARG A 5 -2.46 -8.59 33.34
N LEU A 6 -3.54 -8.42 34.11
CA LEU A 6 -4.33 -7.18 34.12
C LEU A 6 -3.68 -6.11 35.01
N ASN A 7 -2.99 -6.54 36.07
CA ASN A 7 -2.14 -5.74 36.94
C ASN A 7 -0.72 -6.33 36.97
N ASP A 8 0.27 -5.52 36.59
CA ASP A 8 1.68 -5.94 36.49
C ASP A 8 2.34 -6.21 37.86
N ASP A 9 1.78 -5.67 38.94
CA ASP A 9 2.28 -5.83 40.31
C ASP A 9 1.71 -7.08 41.00
N GLU A 10 0.79 -7.80 40.36
CA GLU A 10 0.14 -9.01 40.90
C GLU A 10 0.59 -10.27 40.13
N ASP A 11 0.42 -11.44 40.74
CA ASP A 11 0.76 -12.73 40.13
C ASP A 11 -0.25 -13.15 39.05
N TYR A 12 0.08 -14.20 38.29
CA TYR A 12 -0.83 -14.85 37.34
C TYR A 12 -1.91 -15.64 38.09
N THR A 13 -3.02 -14.98 38.41
CA THR A 13 -4.22 -15.61 38.99
C THR A 13 -5.36 -15.63 37.98
N VAL A 14 -6.38 -16.47 38.20
CA VAL A 14 -7.58 -16.50 37.34
C VAL A 14 -8.27 -15.13 37.29
N ASP A 15 -8.19 -14.37 38.39
CA ASP A 15 -8.82 -13.05 38.50
C ASP A 15 -7.94 -11.91 37.95
N ASN A 16 -6.63 -12.15 37.77
CA ASN A 16 -5.67 -11.17 37.25
C ASN A 16 -5.13 -11.53 35.85
N THR A 17 -5.72 -12.50 35.15
CA THR A 17 -5.23 -12.92 33.82
C THR A 17 -6.30 -12.90 32.75
N ALA A 18 -5.90 -12.55 31.52
CA ALA A 18 -6.76 -12.56 30.35
C ALA A 18 -6.05 -13.19 29.14
N ALA A 19 -6.82 -13.87 28.29
CA ALA A 19 -6.30 -14.39 27.03
C ALA A 19 -6.33 -13.31 25.95
N SER A 20 -5.17 -13.02 25.36
CA SER A 20 -5.00 -12.07 24.25
C SER A 20 -4.52 -12.79 22.98
N ALA A 21 -4.76 -12.21 21.80
CA ALA A 21 -4.12 -12.71 20.58
C ALA A 21 -2.60 -12.50 20.65
N LEU A 22 -1.82 -13.42 20.08
CA LEU A 22 -0.36 -13.43 20.26
C LEU A 22 0.29 -12.17 19.65
N GLU A 23 -0.32 -11.62 18.60
CA GLU A 23 0.09 -10.35 17.97
C GLU A 23 0.06 -9.13 18.90
N PHE A 24 -0.61 -9.18 20.06
CA PHE A 24 -0.67 -8.06 21.00
C PHE A 24 0.34 -8.12 22.15
N ASN A 25 1.22 -9.12 22.15
CA ASN A 25 2.26 -9.30 23.17
C ASN A 25 3.55 -8.57 22.77
N THR A 26 3.51 -7.24 22.82
CA THR A 26 4.73 -6.41 22.74
C THR A 26 5.35 -6.25 24.12
N ARG A 27 6.67 -6.04 24.23
CA ARG A 27 7.39 -5.86 25.52
C ARG A 27 6.88 -4.72 26.43
N ALA A 28 5.93 -3.90 25.95
CA ALA A 28 5.29 -2.84 26.73
C ALA A 28 3.92 -3.33 27.23
N GLY A 29 3.76 -3.38 28.56
CA GLY A 29 2.50 -3.73 29.22
C GLY A 29 1.32 -2.87 28.77
N TRP A 30 0.12 -3.45 28.79
CA TRP A 30 -1.10 -2.76 28.39
C TRP A 30 -1.47 -1.67 29.40
N LYS A 31 -1.28 -0.40 29.04
CA LYS A 31 -1.89 0.70 29.81
C LYS A 31 -3.40 0.68 29.58
N VAL A 32 -4.19 0.94 30.62
CA VAL A 32 -5.68 1.02 30.57
C VAL A 32 -6.19 1.90 29.42
N ALA A 33 -5.45 2.94 29.04
CA ALA A 33 -5.77 3.80 27.90
C ALA A 33 -5.69 3.08 26.54
N LYS A 34 -4.71 2.18 26.33
CA LYS A 34 -4.57 1.37 25.09
C LYS A 34 -5.69 0.34 24.98
N ALA A 35 -6.05 -0.29 26.10
CA ALA A 35 -7.21 -1.20 26.19
C ALA A 35 -8.52 -0.51 25.82
N LYS A 36 -8.75 0.69 26.36
CA LYS A 36 -9.93 1.50 26.05
C LYS A 36 -9.95 1.98 24.60
N TYR A 37 -8.79 2.35 24.03
CA TYR A 37 -8.70 2.78 22.63
C TYR A 37 -9.02 1.63 21.66
N ALA A 38 -8.43 0.45 21.85
CA ALA A 38 -8.72 -0.72 21.03
C ALA A 38 -10.20 -1.16 21.14
N ALA A 39 -10.78 -1.08 22.33
CA ALA A 39 -12.19 -1.39 22.55
C ALA A 39 -13.15 -0.38 21.88
N THR A 40 -12.71 0.85 21.59
CA THR A 40 -13.54 1.88 20.94
C THR A 40 -13.25 2.07 19.45
N HIS A 41 -12.16 1.52 18.93
CA HIS A 41 -11.71 1.67 17.53
C HIS A 41 -11.58 0.33 16.80
N THR A 42 -12.18 -0.73 17.32
CA THR A 42 -12.37 -1.98 16.57
C THR A 42 -13.60 -1.83 15.69
N ASP A 43 -13.48 -1.05 14.63
CA ASP A 43 -14.42 -1.20 13.53
C ASP A 43 -14.27 -2.62 13.00
N SER A 44 -15.35 -3.40 13.04
CA SER A 44 -15.32 -4.76 12.54
C SER A 44 -15.00 -4.72 11.06
N VAL A 45 -13.77 -5.09 10.68
CA VAL A 45 -13.41 -5.23 9.27
C VAL A 45 -14.24 -6.37 8.70
N ASP A 46 -15.17 -6.04 7.80
CA ASP A 46 -15.96 -7.05 7.11
C ASP A 46 -15.04 -7.90 6.23
N ASN A 47 -14.71 -9.09 6.74
CA ASN A 47 -13.91 -10.08 6.04
C ASN A 47 -14.50 -10.45 4.67
N ALA A 48 -15.81 -10.32 4.47
CA ALA A 48 -16.42 -10.54 3.16
C ALA A 48 -16.03 -9.44 2.17
N THR A 49 -16.08 -8.17 2.58
CA THR A 49 -15.61 -7.01 1.80
C THR A 49 -14.13 -7.15 1.43
N VAL A 50 -13.26 -7.53 2.38
CA VAL A 50 -11.83 -7.77 2.10
C VAL A 50 -11.64 -8.87 1.06
N LYS A 51 -12.32 -10.01 1.21
CA LYS A 51 -12.24 -11.13 0.26
C LYS A 51 -12.76 -10.73 -1.13
N ALA A 52 -13.82 -9.93 -1.21
CA ALA A 52 -14.36 -9.43 -2.47
C ALA A 52 -13.35 -8.53 -3.21
N ASN A 53 -12.73 -7.59 -2.50
CA ASN A 53 -11.72 -6.68 -3.05
C ASN A 53 -10.50 -7.44 -3.59
N VAL A 54 -10.03 -8.47 -2.89
CA VAL A 54 -8.91 -9.31 -3.37
C VAL A 54 -9.30 -10.07 -4.63
N ARG A 55 -10.49 -10.67 -4.67
CA ARG A 55 -10.96 -11.39 -5.86
C ARG A 55 -11.07 -10.46 -7.07
N GLU A 56 -11.56 -9.24 -6.88
CA GLU A 56 -11.63 -8.22 -7.93
C GLU A 56 -10.24 -7.82 -8.43
N ALA A 57 -9.27 -7.61 -7.53
CA ALA A 57 -7.91 -7.26 -7.89
C ALA A 57 -7.25 -8.34 -8.78
N LEU A 58 -7.48 -9.62 -8.44
CA LEU A 58 -6.95 -10.77 -9.16
C LEU A 58 -7.67 -11.03 -10.50
N SER A 59 -8.97 -10.74 -10.61
CA SER A 59 -9.77 -11.11 -11.79
C SER A 59 -9.59 -10.22 -13.01
N LYS A 60 -9.06 -8.98 -12.87
CA LYS A 60 -8.98 -8.02 -13.98
C LYS A 60 -7.94 -8.46 -15.03
N PRO A 61 -8.35 -8.89 -16.24
CA PRO A 61 -7.42 -9.24 -17.32
C PRO A 61 -6.72 -7.98 -17.84
N THR A 62 -5.49 -8.14 -18.30
CA THR A 62 -4.75 -7.10 -19.03
C THR A 62 -5.44 -6.88 -20.38
N LYS A 63 -6.31 -5.86 -20.48
CA LYS A 63 -6.94 -5.49 -21.75
C LYS A 63 -5.83 -5.22 -22.78
N ARG A 64 -5.81 -5.97 -23.89
CA ARG A 64 -4.98 -5.65 -25.06
C ARG A 64 -5.40 -4.28 -25.56
N LYS A 65 -4.43 -3.36 -25.68
CA LYS A 65 -4.69 -1.99 -26.13
C LYS A 65 -5.00 -2.01 -27.63
N HIS A 66 -6.24 -1.71 -28.00
CA HIS A 66 -6.58 -1.33 -29.36
C HIS A 66 -6.36 0.18 -29.46
N TYR A 67 -5.27 0.60 -30.11
CA TYR A 67 -5.03 2.03 -30.33
C TYR A 67 -5.93 2.47 -31.48
N GLY A 68 -7.00 3.19 -31.18
CA GLY A 68 -7.76 3.91 -32.19
C GLY A 68 -6.83 4.88 -32.93
N ARG A 69 -7.12 5.14 -34.22
CA ARG A 69 -6.35 6.10 -35.02
C ARG A 69 -6.43 7.48 -34.36
N MET A 70 -5.29 8.15 -34.20
CA MET A 70 -5.23 9.50 -33.66
C MET A 70 -6.00 10.47 -34.57
N GLN A 71 -6.91 11.25 -34.00
CA GLN A 71 -7.67 12.29 -34.72
C GLN A 71 -6.95 13.63 -34.55
N GLN A 72 -6.68 14.30 -35.66
CA GLN A 72 -5.98 15.58 -35.72
C GLN A 72 -6.82 16.62 -36.48
N ASN A 73 -6.72 17.88 -36.08
CA ASN A 73 -7.29 19.03 -36.77
C ASN A 73 -6.24 20.14 -36.88
N GLU A 74 -6.32 20.99 -37.90
CA GLU A 74 -5.50 22.18 -38.03
C GLU A 74 -6.38 23.43 -37.92
N GLU A 75 -6.16 24.24 -36.90
CA GLU A 75 -6.88 25.49 -36.65
C GLU A 75 -5.87 26.61 -36.49
N GLY A 76 -5.91 27.61 -37.37
CA GLY A 76 -5.00 28.78 -37.29
C GLY A 76 -3.51 28.45 -37.38
N GLY A 77 -3.13 27.37 -38.08
CA GLY A 77 -1.74 26.93 -38.20
C GLY A 77 -1.23 26.11 -37.00
N VAL A 78 -2.13 25.72 -36.08
CA VAL A 78 -1.81 24.90 -34.92
C VAL A 78 -2.45 23.53 -35.07
N THR A 79 -1.67 22.46 -34.83
CA THR A 79 -2.18 21.09 -34.81
C THR A 79 -2.83 20.77 -33.47
N LEU A 80 -4.13 20.48 -33.51
CA LEU A 80 -4.90 19.99 -32.38
C LEU A 80 -5.08 18.47 -32.48
N ILE A 81 -5.02 17.80 -31.35
CA ILE A 81 -5.21 16.35 -31.23
C ILE A 81 -6.41 16.10 -30.32
N ARG A 82 -7.32 15.22 -30.74
CA ARG A 82 -8.47 14.85 -29.90
C ARG A 82 -8.08 13.75 -28.92
N CYS A 83 -8.24 14.03 -27.63
CA CYS A 83 -8.02 13.02 -26.59
C CYS A 83 -9.09 11.90 -26.68
N SER A 84 -8.67 10.64 -26.65
CA SER A 84 -9.53 9.46 -26.71
C SER A 84 -10.32 9.18 -25.43
N VAL A 85 -9.98 9.85 -24.33
CA VAL A 85 -10.65 9.68 -23.02
C VAL A 85 -11.63 10.82 -22.76
N CYS A 86 -11.16 12.08 -22.75
CA CYS A 86 -12.03 13.23 -22.49
C CYS A 86 -12.67 13.82 -23.75
N CYS A 87 -12.33 13.34 -24.95
CA CYS A 87 -12.88 13.80 -26.22
C CYS A 87 -12.63 15.28 -26.58
N VAL A 88 -11.75 15.97 -25.83
CA VAL A 88 -11.38 17.38 -26.03
C VAL A 88 -10.22 17.50 -27.03
N TRP A 89 -10.27 18.50 -27.91
CA TRP A 89 -9.17 18.92 -28.78
C TRP A 89 -8.15 19.72 -27.99
N LYS A 90 -6.89 19.28 -28.02
CA LYS A 90 -5.81 19.85 -27.22
C LYS A 90 -4.54 20.02 -28.05
N LEU A 91 -3.61 20.85 -27.57
CA LEU A 91 -2.32 21.06 -28.22
C LEU A 91 -1.48 19.78 -28.14
N ARG A 92 -0.49 19.65 -29.03
CA ARG A 92 0.46 18.52 -28.99
C ARG A 92 1.15 18.39 -27.63
N ASP A 93 1.49 19.50 -26.98
CA ASP A 93 2.18 19.54 -25.69
C ASP A 93 1.34 18.99 -24.51
N ASP A 94 0.02 18.87 -24.69
CA ASP A 94 -0.86 18.22 -23.73
C ASP A 94 -0.81 16.68 -23.80
N PHE A 95 0.05 16.10 -24.63
CA PHE A 95 0.25 14.66 -24.82
C PHE A 95 1.72 14.29 -24.61
N TYR A 96 1.98 13.01 -24.29
CA TYR A 96 3.34 12.49 -24.21
C TYR A 96 3.99 12.39 -25.59
N GLU A 97 5.32 12.47 -25.64
CA GLU A 97 6.11 12.42 -26.88
C GLU A 97 5.83 11.17 -27.71
N ASP A 98 5.58 10.03 -27.05
CA ASP A 98 5.27 8.71 -27.64
C ASP A 98 3.85 8.61 -28.25
N ALA A 99 3.20 9.75 -28.49
CA ALA A 99 2.03 9.93 -29.36
C ALA A 99 0.84 9.02 -29.01
N GLY A 100 0.57 8.84 -27.71
CA GLY A 100 -0.70 8.26 -27.27
C GLY A 100 -1.89 9.12 -27.70
N THR A 101 -3.05 8.50 -27.90
CA THR A 101 -4.30 9.25 -28.14
C THR A 101 -4.89 9.85 -26.87
N THR A 102 -4.27 9.67 -25.71
CA THR A 102 -4.77 10.14 -24.41
C THR A 102 -3.89 11.28 -23.90
N CYS A 103 -4.50 12.39 -23.50
CA CYS A 103 -3.78 13.54 -22.98
C CYS A 103 -3.18 13.28 -21.58
N ASN A 104 -2.15 14.05 -21.22
CA ASN A 104 -1.38 13.95 -19.97
C ASN A 104 -2.28 13.99 -18.73
N ALA A 105 -3.28 14.88 -18.71
CA ALA A 105 -4.26 14.97 -17.63
C ALA A 105 -5.04 13.66 -17.44
N CYS A 106 -5.63 13.11 -18.50
CA CYS A 106 -6.38 11.85 -18.42
C CYS A 106 -5.49 10.65 -18.07
N VAL A 107 -4.23 10.63 -18.52
CA VAL A 107 -3.27 9.61 -18.09
C VAL A 107 -2.98 9.73 -16.59
N SER A 108 -2.74 10.95 -16.10
CA SER A 108 -2.49 11.24 -14.69
C SER A 108 -3.68 10.84 -13.81
N ASP A 109 -4.90 11.22 -14.20
CA ASP A 109 -6.12 10.88 -13.46
C ASP A 109 -6.35 9.36 -13.42
N ARG A 110 -6.14 8.69 -14.55
CA ARG A 110 -6.21 7.22 -14.59
C ARG A 110 -5.15 6.58 -13.70
N ALA A 111 -3.95 7.14 -13.62
CA ALA A 111 -2.91 6.64 -12.72
C ALA A 111 -3.31 6.83 -11.26
N LYS A 112 -3.81 8.01 -10.86
CA LYS A 112 -4.33 8.28 -9.51
C LYS A 112 -5.44 7.29 -9.13
N LEU A 113 -6.43 7.11 -10.02
CA LEU A 113 -7.51 6.13 -9.84
C LEU A 113 -7.01 4.67 -9.82
N TYR A 114 -5.92 4.36 -10.51
CA TYR A 114 -5.34 3.03 -10.43
C TYR A 114 -4.71 2.78 -9.06
N PHE A 115 -3.95 3.75 -8.55
CA PHE A 115 -3.30 3.66 -7.24
C PHE A 115 -4.27 3.68 -6.06
N THR A 116 -5.52 4.13 -6.23
CA THR A 116 -6.57 3.95 -5.21
C THR A 116 -7.06 2.50 -5.12
N THR A 117 -6.80 1.66 -6.13
CA THR A 117 -7.12 0.23 -6.06
C THR A 117 -6.03 -0.53 -5.32
N TRP A 118 -6.40 -1.62 -4.62
CA TRP A 118 -5.43 -2.49 -3.93
C TRP A 118 -4.33 -2.99 -4.86
N ARG A 119 -4.70 -3.33 -6.10
CA ARG A 119 -3.74 -3.78 -7.11
C ARG A 119 -2.73 -2.69 -7.44
N GLY A 120 -3.20 -1.46 -7.63
CA GLY A 120 -2.33 -0.33 -7.93
C GLY A 120 -1.44 0.03 -6.76
N ALA A 121 -1.99 0.10 -5.55
CA ALA A 121 -1.23 0.36 -4.32
C ALA A 121 -0.08 -0.65 -4.14
N PHE A 122 -0.37 -1.95 -4.14
CA PHE A 122 0.66 -2.97 -4.00
C PHE A 122 1.66 -3.00 -5.16
N LYS A 123 1.21 -2.83 -6.41
CA LYS A 123 2.17 -2.72 -7.52
C LYS A 123 3.06 -1.49 -7.41
N GLY A 124 2.52 -0.39 -6.88
CA GLY A 124 3.29 0.81 -6.54
C GLY A 124 4.40 0.48 -5.53
N LEU A 125 4.07 -0.22 -4.45
CA LEU A 125 5.03 -0.63 -3.42
C LEU A 125 6.11 -1.58 -3.96
N VAL A 126 5.75 -2.59 -4.75
CA VAL A 126 6.72 -3.47 -5.42
C VAL A 126 7.66 -2.66 -6.34
N GLY A 127 7.10 -1.71 -7.10
CA GLY A 127 7.88 -0.82 -7.96
C GLY A 127 8.87 0.02 -7.17
N SER A 128 8.43 0.63 -6.07
CA SER A 128 9.27 1.41 -5.16
C SER A 128 10.39 0.57 -4.55
N ALA A 129 10.07 -0.61 -3.99
CA ALA A 129 11.05 -1.54 -3.42
C ALA A 129 12.12 -1.95 -4.45
N THR A 130 11.67 -2.28 -5.66
CA THR A 130 12.55 -2.64 -6.78
C THR A 130 13.47 -1.48 -7.14
N HIS A 131 12.95 -0.26 -7.23
CA HIS A 131 13.74 0.92 -7.54
C HIS A 131 14.79 1.20 -6.44
N SER A 132 14.41 1.08 -5.17
CA SER A 132 15.34 1.28 -4.04
C SER A 132 16.55 0.36 -4.10
N CYS A 133 16.38 -0.92 -4.45
CA CYS A 133 17.48 -1.87 -4.61
C CYS A 133 18.37 -1.59 -5.83
N LYS A 134 17.85 -0.91 -6.86
CA LYS A 134 18.61 -0.57 -8.08
C LYS A 134 19.46 0.69 -7.95
N THR A 135 19.31 1.46 -6.88
CA THR A 135 20.13 2.66 -6.67
C THR A 135 21.62 2.29 -6.55
N PRO A 136 22.58 3.05 -7.12
CA PRO A 136 23.99 2.66 -7.19
C PRO A 136 24.59 2.28 -5.83
N THR A 137 24.29 3.06 -4.79
CA THR A 137 24.75 2.82 -3.41
C THR A 137 24.23 1.51 -2.84
N ARG A 138 22.99 1.12 -3.16
CA ARG A 138 22.35 -0.10 -2.65
C ARG A 138 22.72 -1.33 -3.49
N ALA A 139 22.86 -1.16 -4.80
CA ALA A 139 23.34 -2.19 -5.72
C ALA A 139 24.78 -2.62 -5.38
N ALA A 140 25.66 -1.67 -5.03
CA ALA A 140 27.02 -1.97 -4.56
C ALA A 140 27.05 -2.82 -3.27
N ARG A 141 25.96 -2.80 -2.49
CA ARG A 141 25.80 -3.62 -1.28
C ARG A 141 25.17 -4.99 -1.55
N GLY A 142 24.88 -5.34 -2.80
CA GLY A 142 24.29 -6.63 -3.16
C GLY A 142 22.85 -6.82 -2.69
N LEU A 143 22.10 -5.73 -2.45
CA LEU A 143 20.71 -5.83 -1.95
C LEU A 143 19.76 -6.23 -3.08
N VAL A 144 19.12 -7.39 -2.95
CA VAL A 144 18.15 -7.92 -3.92
C VAL A 144 16.72 -7.55 -3.54
N CYS A 145 15.84 -7.38 -4.51
CA CYS A 145 14.41 -7.21 -4.30
C CYS A 145 13.69 -8.44 -4.86
N GLU A 146 13.16 -9.28 -3.98
CA GLU A 146 12.45 -10.52 -4.31
C GLU A 146 10.94 -10.41 -4.05
N ILE A 147 10.50 -9.32 -3.42
CA ILE A 147 9.09 -9.15 -3.05
C ILE A 147 8.19 -9.05 -4.29
N THR A 148 7.12 -9.84 -4.29
CA THR A 148 6.12 -9.90 -5.36
C THR A 148 4.80 -9.23 -4.95
N PHE A 149 3.87 -9.12 -5.90
CA PHE A 149 2.52 -8.64 -5.59
C PHE A 149 1.79 -9.61 -4.65
N GLU A 150 1.95 -10.91 -4.90
CA GLU A 150 1.35 -11.99 -4.13
C GLU A 150 1.88 -12.00 -2.68
N ASP A 151 3.18 -11.77 -2.50
CA ASP A 151 3.78 -11.63 -1.16
C ASP A 151 3.15 -10.47 -0.38
N LEU A 152 2.92 -9.32 -1.01
CA LEU A 152 2.29 -8.17 -0.37
C LEU A 152 0.83 -8.46 0.03
N VAL A 153 0.08 -9.22 -0.78
CA VAL A 153 -1.28 -9.64 -0.42
C VAL A 153 -1.26 -10.54 0.80
N ASP A 154 -0.34 -11.50 0.85
CA ASP A 154 -0.22 -12.43 1.97
C ASP A 154 0.23 -11.72 3.24
N MET A 155 1.24 -10.85 3.16
CA MET A 155 1.70 -10.03 4.28
C MET A 155 0.58 -9.16 4.85
N TYR A 156 -0.24 -8.54 3.99
CA TYR A 156 -1.33 -7.67 4.44
C TYR A 156 -2.38 -8.48 5.21
N ARG A 157 -2.65 -9.72 4.77
CA ARG A 157 -3.55 -10.65 5.48
C ARG A 157 -2.96 -11.12 6.80
N GLU A 158 -1.68 -11.46 6.82
CA GLU A 158 -0.97 -11.87 8.04
C GLU A 158 -0.95 -10.75 9.09
N GLN A 159 -0.85 -9.50 8.63
CA GLN A 159 -0.95 -8.31 9.48
C GLN A 159 -2.40 -7.89 9.78
N CYS A 160 -3.40 -8.64 9.32
CA CYS A 160 -4.82 -8.29 9.44
C CYS A 160 -5.16 -6.86 8.96
N GLY A 161 -4.40 -6.33 8.00
CA GLY A 161 -4.55 -4.97 7.49
C GLY A 161 -3.99 -3.85 8.38
N ALA A 162 -3.29 -4.18 9.46
CA ALA A 162 -2.76 -3.22 10.43
C ALA A 162 -1.27 -2.90 10.25
N CYS A 163 -0.88 -1.72 10.74
CA CYS A 163 0.50 -1.26 10.83
C CYS A 163 1.29 -2.09 11.84
N ALA A 164 2.45 -2.59 11.43
CA ALA A 164 3.34 -3.39 12.28
C ALA A 164 3.93 -2.63 13.49
N HIS A 165 3.88 -1.29 13.49
CA HIS A 165 4.42 -0.46 14.58
C HIS A 165 3.36 0.07 15.53
N SER A 166 2.16 0.37 15.03
CA SER A 166 1.15 1.13 15.78
C SER A 166 -0.19 0.44 15.93
N ASP A 167 -0.38 -0.73 15.31
CA ASP A 167 -1.66 -1.44 15.20
C ASP A 167 -2.78 -0.61 14.52
N ILE A 168 -2.46 0.53 13.92
CA ILE A 168 -3.41 1.36 13.17
C ILE A 168 -3.75 0.65 11.86
N ASP A 169 -5.04 0.58 11.53
CA ASP A 169 -5.50 0.09 10.24
C ASP A 169 -4.85 0.88 9.10
N ILE A 170 -4.23 0.16 8.17
CA ILE A 170 -3.62 0.76 7.00
C ILE A 170 -4.62 0.69 5.85
N PRO A 171 -5.26 1.83 5.49
CA PRO A 171 -6.09 1.87 4.31
C PRO A 171 -5.19 1.74 3.08
N LEU A 172 -5.50 0.78 2.21
CA LEU A 172 -4.84 0.63 0.90
C LEU A 172 -5.30 1.67 -0.13
N THR A 173 -6.02 2.71 0.32
CA THR A 173 -6.52 3.80 -0.50
C THR A 173 -5.63 5.03 -0.36
N THR A 174 -5.28 5.68 -1.47
CA THR A 174 -4.43 6.89 -1.47
C THR A 174 -5.08 8.13 -0.83
N ASN A 175 -6.38 8.08 -0.54
CA ASN A 175 -7.14 9.19 0.03
C ASN A 175 -7.46 9.00 1.53
N GLY A 176 -6.89 7.98 2.17
CA GLY A 176 -7.04 7.78 3.61
C GLY A 176 -6.14 8.71 4.42
N ASP A 177 -6.41 8.79 5.72
CA ASP A 177 -5.62 9.60 6.66
C ASP A 177 -4.19 9.08 6.84
N TRP A 178 -3.97 7.79 6.54
CA TRP A 178 -2.68 7.11 6.67
C TRP A 178 -2.22 6.58 5.32
N LYS A 179 -0.94 6.73 5.01
CA LYS A 179 -0.35 6.15 3.80
C LYS A 179 0.36 4.86 4.11
N VAL A 180 0.15 3.83 3.29
CA VAL A 180 0.90 2.58 3.42
C VAL A 180 2.34 2.75 2.94
N SER A 181 3.29 2.23 3.70
CA SER A 181 4.67 2.03 3.27
C SER A 181 5.15 0.62 3.57
N LEU A 182 6.20 0.21 2.87
CA LEU A 182 6.87 -1.07 3.05
C LEU A 182 8.21 -0.82 3.76
N GLU A 183 8.29 -1.24 5.02
CA GLU A 183 9.48 -1.08 5.85
C GLU A 183 10.30 -2.36 5.88
N LYS A 184 11.63 -2.22 5.90
CA LYS A 184 12.55 -3.35 6.06
C LYS A 184 12.89 -3.50 7.53
N ARG A 185 12.71 -4.72 8.07
CA ARG A 185 13.11 -5.07 9.44
C ARG A 185 14.62 -4.96 9.66
N ASP A 186 15.41 -5.19 8.60
CA ASP A 186 16.84 -4.95 8.58
C ASP A 186 17.22 -4.14 7.33
N VAL A 187 17.83 -2.97 7.55
CA VAL A 187 18.27 -2.05 6.49
C VAL A 187 19.40 -2.62 5.62
N ASN A 188 20.12 -3.64 6.12
CA ASN A 188 21.22 -4.31 5.47
C ASN A 188 20.79 -5.49 4.60
N ILE A 189 19.51 -5.85 4.62
CA ILE A 189 18.95 -6.91 3.79
C ILE A 189 18.04 -6.29 2.72
N GLY A 190 17.87 -7.02 1.63
CA GLY A 190 16.95 -6.70 0.55
C GLY A 190 15.47 -6.75 0.93
N TYR A 191 14.60 -6.49 -0.04
CA TYR A 191 13.15 -6.61 0.14
C TYR A 191 12.70 -8.04 -0.16
N SER A 192 12.08 -8.69 0.83
CA SER A 192 11.46 -10.01 0.72
C SER A 192 10.26 -10.08 1.66
N ARG A 193 9.37 -11.06 1.50
CA ARG A 193 8.25 -11.29 2.40
C ARG A 193 8.66 -11.37 3.88
N HIS A 194 9.79 -12.00 4.16
CA HIS A 194 10.25 -12.27 5.53
C HIS A 194 11.03 -11.10 6.16
N THR A 195 11.53 -10.19 5.33
CA THR A 195 12.34 -9.05 5.77
C THR A 195 11.57 -7.74 5.79
N CYS A 196 10.31 -7.75 5.35
CA CYS A 196 9.48 -6.57 5.24
C CYS A 196 8.22 -6.65 6.11
N CYS A 197 7.58 -5.50 6.30
CA CYS A 197 6.26 -5.37 6.88
C CYS A 197 5.60 -4.08 6.39
N PHE A 198 4.27 -4.02 6.47
CA PHE A 198 3.52 -2.79 6.25
C PHE A 198 3.54 -1.91 7.49
N ILE A 199 3.81 -0.64 7.27
CA ILE A 199 3.71 0.42 8.29
C ILE A 199 2.92 1.59 7.71
N ALA A 200 2.38 2.44 8.58
CA ALA A 200 1.97 3.77 8.14
C ALA A 200 3.23 4.59 7.84
N GLN A 201 3.23 5.30 6.71
CA GLN A 201 4.37 6.04 6.18
C GLN A 201 4.86 7.14 7.14
N GLU A 202 3.95 7.67 7.95
CA GLU A 202 4.22 8.63 9.01
C GLU A 202 5.19 8.07 10.07
N PHE A 203 5.24 6.75 10.21
CA PHE A 203 6.21 6.02 11.05
C PHE A 203 7.44 5.56 10.25
N GLN A 204 7.67 6.04 9.04
CA GLN A 204 8.87 5.66 8.31
C GLN A 204 10.07 6.53 8.73
N GLY A 205 10.99 5.99 9.53
CA GLY A 205 12.16 6.73 10.03
C GLY A 205 12.97 5.99 11.10
N SER A 206 14.12 6.57 11.47
CA SER A 206 15.07 6.01 12.45
C SER A 206 14.70 6.26 13.92
N ASP A 207 13.60 6.97 14.18
CA ASP A 207 13.26 7.47 15.52
C ASP A 207 12.33 6.53 16.30
N HIS A 208 12.24 5.26 15.88
CA HIS A 208 11.53 4.23 16.64
C HIS A 208 12.49 3.53 17.59
N PRO A 209 12.11 3.35 18.87
CA PRO A 209 12.93 2.70 19.90
C PRO A 209 13.12 1.19 19.65
#